data_AF-A0A1Q9WG43-F1
#
_entry.id   AF-A0A1Q9WG43-F1
#
_cell.length_a   1.000
_cell.length_b   1.000
_cell.length_c   1.000
_cell.angle_alpha   90.00
_cell.angle_beta   90.00
_cell.angle_gamma   90.00
#
_symmetry.space_group_name_H-M   'P 1'
#
loop_
_entity.id
_entity.type
_entity.pdbx_description
1 polymer ?
#
loop_
_entity_poly.entity_id
_entity_poly.type
_entity_poly.pdbx_seq_one_letter_code
_entity_poly.pdbx_strand_id
1 'polypeptide(L)'
;MIWTLHASTNKCLYKARIHGVADIEDTIRAQRLETITSPGGSLVFWFSPYRTIQVLNHVGVEMLLAASDFTARDVPLLYGGVVVSGRDAAGRLASLTDEQMRWLINVEPGRREDWVLSRRFARAEKELRRRSRSEHAALEASLWEKFLPPSD
;
A
#
# COMPACT_ATOMS: atom_id res chain seq x y z
N MET A 1 6.18 -3.84 22.43
CA MET A 1 6.96 -3.33 21.28
C MET A 1 7.29 -4.50 20.38
N ILE A 2 7.10 -4.35 19.07
CA ILE A 2 7.29 -5.42 18.09
C ILE A 2 8.00 -4.89 16.83
N TRP A 3 8.59 -5.80 16.08
CA TRP A 3 9.27 -5.51 14.82
C TRP A 3 8.38 -5.77 13.61
N THR A 4 8.34 -4.80 12.72
CA THR A 4 7.58 -4.85 11.47
C THR A 4 8.43 -4.37 10.31
N LEU A 5 7.95 -4.58 9.09
CA LEU A 5 8.50 -4.00 7.88
C LEU A 5 7.54 -2.95 7.34
N HIS A 6 8.06 -1.80 6.94
CA HIS A 6 7.32 -0.73 6.29
C HIS A 6 7.83 -0.58 4.85
N ALA A 7 7.03 -1.04 3.90
CA ALA A 7 7.23 -0.76 2.49
C ALA A 7 6.70 0.66 2.22
N SER A 8 7.60 1.58 1.93
CA SER A 8 7.28 2.98 1.64
C SER A 8 7.07 3.20 0.14
N THR A 9 6.33 4.24 -0.22
CA THR A 9 6.07 4.61 -1.61
C THR A 9 7.32 5.06 -2.38
N ASN A 10 8.44 5.32 -1.68
CA ASN A 10 9.74 5.63 -2.30
C ASN A 10 10.51 4.37 -2.76
N LYS A 11 9.85 3.20 -2.78
CA LYS A 11 10.45 1.89 -3.10
C LYS A 11 11.50 1.41 -2.10
N CYS A 12 11.61 2.05 -0.93
CA CYS A 12 12.44 1.55 0.15
C CYS A 12 11.62 0.75 1.14
N LEU A 13 12.27 -0.25 1.72
CA LEU A 13 11.74 -1.07 2.79
C LEU A 13 12.47 -0.73 4.09
N TYR A 14 11.73 -0.36 5.13
CA TYR A 14 12.28 0.02 6.42
C TYR A 14 11.89 -0.98 7.49
N LYS A 15 12.83 -1.30 8.38
CA LYS A 15 12.50 -2.00 9.63
C LYS A 15 11.90 -0.98 10.60
N ALA A 16 10.68 -1.22 11.08
CA ALA A 16 9.96 -0.33 11.99
C ALA A 16 9.70 -1.02 13.33
N ARG A 17 9.82 -0.24 14.41
CA ARG A 17 9.36 -0.65 15.75
C ARG A 17 8.01 -0.01 16.01
N ILE A 18 7.03 -0.82 16.43
CA ILE A 18 5.69 -0.35 16.77
C ILE A 18 5.26 -0.91 18.14
N HIS A 19 4.42 -0.17 18.86
CA HIS A 19 3.88 -0.55 20.17
C HIS A 19 2.47 -1.12 20.06
N GLY A 20 1.72 -0.74 19.02
CA GLY A 20 0.36 -1.19 18.78
C GLY A 20 -0.15 -0.71 17.41
N VAL A 21 -1.46 -0.84 17.21
CA VAL A 21 -2.10 -0.48 15.92
C VAL A 21 -2.05 1.03 15.65
N ALA A 22 -2.12 1.88 16.68
CA ALA A 22 -2.01 3.34 16.51
C ALA A 22 -0.68 3.75 15.85
N ASP A 23 0.44 3.15 16.24
CA ASP A 23 1.74 3.39 15.60
C ASP A 23 1.74 2.97 14.11
N ILE A 24 0.92 2.01 13.71
CA ILE A 24 0.76 1.61 12.30
C ILE A 24 0.01 2.70 11.52
N GLU A 25 -1.04 3.26 12.11
CA GLU A 25 -1.79 4.39 11.52
C GLU A 25 -0.87 5.59 11.28
N ASP A 26 -0.06 5.93 12.27
CA ASP A 26 0.94 7.00 12.19
C ASP A 26 2.01 6.71 11.14
N THR A 27 2.50 5.46 11.08
CA THR A 27 3.53 5.04 10.11
C THR A 27 3.03 5.14 8.68
N ILE A 28 1.80 4.68 8.41
CA ILE A 28 1.18 4.72 7.08
C ILE A 28 0.61 6.12 6.77
N ARG A 29 0.45 6.97 7.80
CA ARG A 29 -0.24 8.26 7.76
C ARG A 29 -1.67 8.12 7.25
N ALA A 30 -2.39 7.14 7.79
CA ALA A 30 -3.76 6.81 7.39
C ALA A 30 -4.76 7.02 8.52
N GLN A 31 -5.93 7.58 8.17
CA GLN A 31 -7.06 7.74 9.10
C GLN A 31 -7.92 6.47 9.23
N ARG A 32 -7.72 5.49 8.34
CA ARG A 32 -8.41 4.20 8.36
C ARG A 32 -7.48 3.13 7.83
N LEU A 33 -7.39 2.02 8.56
CA LEU A 33 -6.65 0.84 8.14
C LEU A 33 -7.58 -0.22 7.57
N GLU A 34 -7.09 -0.90 6.54
CA GLU A 34 -7.56 -2.20 6.10
C GLU A 34 -6.43 -3.21 6.21
N THR A 35 -6.80 -4.48 6.26
CA THR A 35 -5.83 -5.57 6.36
C THR A 35 -6.08 -6.66 5.34
N ILE A 36 -4.99 -7.25 4.86
CA ILE A 36 -5.00 -8.55 4.17
C ILE A 36 -4.08 -9.46 4.97
N THR A 37 -4.59 -10.64 5.32
CA THR A 37 -3.83 -11.63 6.09
C THR A 37 -3.38 -12.74 5.14
N SER A 38 -2.13 -13.19 5.26
CA SER A 38 -1.60 -14.29 4.45
C SER A 38 -2.36 -15.60 4.70
N PRO A 39 -2.34 -16.54 3.75
CA PRO A 39 -2.70 -17.93 4.01
C PRO A 39 -1.94 -18.45 5.23
N GLY A 40 -2.62 -19.21 6.09
CA GLY A 40 -2.08 -19.68 7.37
C GLY A 40 -2.01 -18.61 8.47
N GLY A 41 -2.36 -17.35 8.21
CA GLY A 41 -2.58 -16.34 9.24
C GLY A 41 -1.32 -15.71 9.84
N SER A 42 -0.13 -16.07 9.36
CA SER A 42 1.14 -15.69 10.02
C SER A 42 1.60 -14.27 9.74
N LEU A 43 1.15 -13.66 8.63
CA LEU A 43 1.49 -12.30 8.23
C LEU A 43 0.23 -11.45 8.04
N VAL A 44 0.31 -10.19 8.43
CA VAL A 44 -0.76 -9.20 8.23
C VAL A 44 -0.20 -7.98 7.51
N PHE A 45 -0.80 -7.64 6.38
CA PHE A 45 -0.53 -6.44 5.60
C PHE A 45 -1.52 -5.37 6.00
N TRP A 46 -1.02 -4.25 6.51
CA TRP A 46 -1.80 -3.09 6.93
C TRP A 46 -1.61 -1.98 5.90
N PHE A 47 -2.71 -1.39 5.44
CA PHE A 47 -2.68 -0.35 4.41
C PHE A 47 -3.91 0.56 4.52
N SER A 48 -3.86 1.68 3.80
CA SER A 48 -5.00 2.58 3.64
C SER A 48 -5.88 2.16 2.46
N PRO A 49 -7.22 2.12 2.59
CA PRO A 49 -8.09 1.87 1.44
C PRO A 49 -8.17 3.04 0.46
N TYR A 50 -7.74 4.24 0.87
CA TYR A 50 -7.93 5.46 0.10
C TYR A 50 -6.91 5.60 -1.03
N ARG A 51 -7.40 5.59 -2.26
CA ARG A 51 -6.57 5.62 -3.48
C ARG A 51 -6.35 7.01 -4.08
N THR A 52 -7.09 8.01 -3.61
CA THR A 52 -7.29 9.28 -4.33
C THR A 52 -6.02 10.13 -4.44
N ILE A 53 -5.15 10.10 -3.42
CA ILE A 53 -3.93 10.94 -3.36
C ILE A 53 -2.68 10.06 -3.21
N GLN A 54 -2.84 8.74 -3.15
CA GLN A 54 -1.77 7.84 -2.76
C GLN A 54 -1.03 7.27 -3.98
N VAL A 55 0.29 7.24 -3.89
CA VAL A 55 1.16 6.62 -4.88
C VAL A 55 1.07 5.10 -4.75
N LEU A 56 1.09 4.41 -5.89
CA LEU A 56 1.13 2.95 -5.94
C LEU A 56 2.39 2.41 -5.24
N ASN A 57 2.23 1.42 -4.37
CA ASN A 57 3.32 0.80 -3.62
C ASN A 57 3.72 -0.54 -4.25
N HIS A 58 4.70 -0.50 -5.15
CA HIS A 58 5.16 -1.67 -5.91
C HIS A 58 5.69 -2.76 -4.97
N VAL A 59 6.57 -2.38 -4.04
CA VAL A 59 7.18 -3.29 -3.06
C VAL A 59 6.12 -3.98 -2.19
N GLY A 60 5.13 -3.22 -1.70
CA GLY A 60 4.03 -3.78 -0.92
C GLY A 60 3.19 -4.79 -1.69
N VAL A 61 2.94 -4.54 -2.99
CA VAL A 61 2.20 -5.46 -3.85
C VAL A 61 2.99 -6.73 -4.15
N GLU A 62 4.29 -6.61 -4.41
CA GLU A 62 5.18 -7.76 -4.66
C GLU A 62 5.30 -8.65 -3.43
N MET A 63 5.46 -8.05 -2.24
CA MET A 63 5.42 -8.79 -0.98
C MET A 63 4.08 -9.49 -0.76
N LEU A 64 2.96 -8.81 -1.04
CA LEU A 64 1.65 -9.41 -0.89
C LEU A 64 1.47 -10.59 -1.85
N LEU A 65 1.90 -10.44 -3.12
CA LEU A 65 1.84 -11.51 -4.11
C LEU A 65 2.56 -12.76 -3.59
N ALA A 66 3.78 -12.61 -3.12
CA ALA A 66 4.56 -13.75 -2.67
C ALA A 66 4.10 -14.33 -1.32
N ALA A 67 3.45 -13.53 -0.48
CA ALA A 67 2.94 -13.95 0.83
C ALA A 67 1.50 -14.47 0.79
N SER A 68 0.93 -14.64 -0.39
CA SER A 68 -0.48 -15.02 -0.54
C SER A 68 -0.72 -16.01 -1.67
N ASP A 69 -1.96 -16.48 -1.77
CA ASP A 69 -2.41 -17.32 -2.87
C ASP A 69 -2.89 -16.49 -4.07
N PHE A 70 -2.70 -15.17 -4.05
CA PHE A 70 -2.99 -14.35 -5.21
C PHE A 70 -2.04 -14.69 -6.35
N THR A 71 -2.51 -14.48 -7.57
CA THR A 71 -1.69 -14.43 -8.77
C THR A 71 -1.31 -12.98 -9.09
N ALA A 72 -0.31 -12.79 -9.95
CA ALA A 72 0.03 -11.46 -10.44
C ALA A 72 -1.14 -10.73 -11.13
N ARG A 73 -2.20 -11.44 -11.56
CA ARG A 73 -3.38 -10.84 -12.21
C ARG A 73 -4.40 -10.26 -11.25
N ASP A 74 -4.56 -10.87 -10.07
CA ASP A 74 -5.63 -10.57 -9.12
C ASP A 74 -5.12 -10.04 -7.78
N VAL A 75 -3.81 -10.11 -7.50
CA VAL A 75 -3.24 -9.46 -6.30
C VAL A 75 -3.70 -8.00 -6.21
N PRO A 76 -4.25 -7.56 -5.07
CA PRO A 76 -4.68 -6.19 -4.89
C PRO A 76 -3.54 -5.20 -5.10
N LEU A 77 -3.82 -4.11 -5.81
CA LEU A 77 -2.89 -2.98 -5.88
C LEU A 77 -2.97 -2.19 -4.58
N LEU A 78 -1.84 -2.06 -3.90
CA LEU A 78 -1.70 -1.34 -2.65
C LEU A 78 -1.16 0.07 -2.93
N TYR A 79 -1.68 1.05 -2.21
CA TYR A 79 -1.31 2.45 -2.36
C TYR A 79 -0.86 3.00 -1.01
N GLY A 80 -0.01 4.03 -1.02
CA GLY A 80 0.52 4.62 0.21
C GLY A 80 1.52 3.71 0.92
N GLY A 81 1.77 3.98 2.21
CA GLY A 81 2.61 3.11 3.03
C GLY A 81 1.94 1.76 3.28
N VAL A 82 2.72 0.69 3.30
CA VAL A 82 2.25 -0.65 3.66
C VAL A 82 3.12 -1.16 4.80
N VAL A 83 2.49 -1.52 5.92
CA VAL A 83 3.19 -2.14 7.05
C VAL A 83 2.88 -3.63 7.04
N VAL A 84 3.88 -4.47 7.27
CA VAL A 84 3.76 -5.92 7.40
C VAL A 84 4.16 -6.30 8.82
N SER A 85 3.27 -6.99 9.52
CA SER A 85 3.52 -7.52 10.86
C SER A 85 3.34 -9.03 10.90
N GLY A 86 3.87 -9.65 11.96
CA GLY A 86 3.51 -11.03 12.30
C GLY A 86 2.16 -11.07 13.02
N ARG A 87 1.69 -12.29 13.26
CA ARG A 87 0.52 -12.59 14.09
C ARG A 87 0.82 -13.77 15.02
N ASP A 88 0.48 -13.65 16.29
CA ASP A 88 0.65 -14.75 17.25
C ASP A 88 -0.45 -15.82 17.10
N ALA A 89 -0.31 -16.93 17.83
CA ALA A 89 -1.27 -18.03 17.80
C ALA A 89 -2.69 -17.63 18.28
N ALA A 90 -2.81 -16.54 19.06
CA ALA A 90 -4.08 -15.98 19.49
C ALA A 90 -4.65 -14.99 18.46
N GLY A 91 -3.99 -14.82 17.32
CA GLY A 91 -4.42 -13.91 16.27
C GLY A 91 -4.10 -12.44 16.56
N ARG A 92 -3.20 -12.14 17.49
CA ARG A 92 -2.85 -10.77 17.88
C ARG A 92 -1.63 -10.28 17.13
N LEU A 93 -1.54 -8.97 17.02
CA LEU A 93 -0.40 -8.27 16.44
C LEU A 93 0.91 -8.74 17.11
N ALA A 94 1.87 -9.21 16.32
CA ALA A 94 3.14 -9.74 16.80
C ALA A 94 4.33 -9.29 15.93
N SER A 95 5.54 -9.43 16.49
CA SER A 95 6.77 -9.21 15.71
C SER A 95 6.86 -10.20 14.56
N LEU A 96 7.38 -9.75 13.44
CA LEU A 96 7.91 -10.66 12.43
C LEU A 96 9.08 -11.45 13.03
N THR A 97 9.15 -12.74 12.73
CA THR A 97 10.34 -13.54 13.02
C THR A 97 11.50 -13.11 12.12
N ASP A 98 12.74 -13.41 12.51
CA ASP A 98 13.91 -13.11 11.67
C ASP A 98 13.88 -13.86 10.33
N GLU A 99 13.27 -15.04 10.29
CA GLU A 99 13.04 -15.78 9.06
C GLU A 99 12.03 -15.09 8.15
N GLN A 100 10.88 -14.69 8.70
CA GLN A 100 9.86 -13.94 7.94
C GLN A 100 10.42 -12.62 7.39
N MET A 101 11.19 -11.88 8.19
CA MET A 101 11.83 -10.64 7.73
C MET A 101 12.82 -10.91 6.59
N ARG A 102 13.72 -11.90 6.75
CA ARG A 102 14.69 -12.24 5.71
C ARG A 102 14.00 -12.69 4.43
N TRP A 103 12.94 -13.49 4.52
CA TRP A 103 12.19 -13.93 3.36
C TRP A 103 11.50 -12.75 2.65
N LEU A 104 10.80 -11.88 3.38
CA LEU A 104 10.14 -10.70 2.81
C LEU A 104 11.11 -9.72 2.16
N ILE A 105 12.30 -9.49 2.73
CA ILE A 105 13.29 -8.54 2.18
C ILE A 105 13.85 -9.00 0.83
N ASN A 106 13.90 -10.31 0.59
CA ASN A 106 14.53 -10.90 -0.60
C ASN A 106 13.51 -11.41 -1.63
N VAL A 107 12.24 -11.03 -1.46
CA VAL A 107 11.18 -11.54 -2.31
C VAL A 107 11.16 -10.80 -3.64
N GLU A 108 11.20 -11.55 -4.73
CA GLU A 108 11.12 -11.03 -6.08
C GLU A 108 10.13 -11.87 -6.89
N PRO A 109 9.21 -11.24 -7.64
CA PRO A 109 8.30 -11.97 -8.51
C PRO A 109 9.07 -12.68 -9.62
N GLY A 110 8.58 -13.85 -10.05
CA GLY A 110 9.13 -14.52 -11.22
C GLY A 110 8.95 -13.69 -12.49
N ARG A 111 9.76 -13.91 -13.53
CA ARG A 111 9.71 -13.11 -14.79
C ARG A 111 8.31 -12.91 -15.39
N ARG A 112 7.48 -13.96 -15.33
CA ARG A 112 6.09 -13.90 -15.85
C ARG A 112 5.21 -13.02 -14.98
N GLU A 113 5.35 -13.12 -13.66
CA GLU A 113 4.60 -12.33 -12.70
C GLU A 113 5.00 -10.86 -12.78
N ASP A 114 6.31 -10.60 -12.85
CA ASP A 114 6.87 -9.26 -13.04
C ASP A 114 6.32 -8.60 -14.31
N TRP A 115 6.29 -9.32 -15.44
CA TRP A 115 5.69 -8.79 -16.68
C TRP A 115 4.19 -8.43 -16.51
N VAL A 116 3.43 -9.27 -15.81
CA VAL A 116 2.01 -9.01 -15.54
C VAL A 116 1.84 -7.81 -14.60
N LEU A 117 2.62 -7.76 -13.51
CA LEU A 117 2.58 -6.67 -12.52
C LEU A 117 2.99 -5.36 -13.16
N SER A 118 4.10 -5.32 -13.89
CA SER A 118 4.56 -4.16 -14.64
C SER A 118 3.46 -3.55 -15.52
N ARG A 119 2.71 -4.39 -16.25
CA ARG A 119 1.57 -3.92 -17.06
C ARG A 119 0.42 -3.37 -16.21
N ARG A 120 0.11 -3.99 -15.07
CA ARG A 120 -0.94 -3.53 -14.15
C ARG A 120 -0.54 -2.23 -13.48
N PHE A 121 0.71 -2.09 -13.05
CA PHE A 121 1.27 -0.88 -12.46
C PHE A 121 1.21 0.29 -13.45
N ALA A 122 1.71 0.11 -14.67
CA ALA A 122 1.65 1.14 -15.71
C ALA A 122 0.21 1.60 -16.00
N ARG A 123 -0.75 0.67 -16.05
CA ARG A 123 -2.17 1.00 -16.24
C ARG A 123 -2.73 1.79 -15.06
N ALA A 124 -2.43 1.37 -13.83
CA ALA A 124 -2.92 2.02 -12.62
C ALA A 124 -2.34 3.43 -12.46
N GLU A 125 -1.05 3.61 -12.73
CA GLU A 125 -0.42 4.94 -12.69
C GLU A 125 -0.97 5.87 -13.77
N LYS A 126 -1.24 5.37 -14.98
CA LYS A 126 -1.89 6.16 -16.04
C LYS A 126 -3.28 6.62 -15.58
N GLU A 127 -4.03 5.76 -14.92
CA GLU A 127 -5.34 6.10 -14.38
C GLU A 127 -5.25 7.15 -13.27
N LEU A 128 -4.30 7.01 -12.35
CA LEU A 128 -4.07 7.98 -11.27
C LEU A 128 -3.72 9.36 -11.84
N ARG A 129 -2.82 9.42 -12.83
CA ARG A 129 -2.48 10.67 -13.53
C ARG A 129 -3.70 11.30 -14.21
N ARG A 130 -4.58 10.49 -14.81
CA ARG A 130 -5.81 10.98 -15.44
C ARG A 130 -6.77 11.58 -14.42
N ARG A 131 -6.98 10.91 -13.29
CA ARG A 131 -7.86 11.37 -12.21
C ARG A 131 -7.35 12.66 -11.58
N SER A 132 -6.06 12.72 -11.25
CA SER A 132 -5.45 13.92 -10.69
C SER A 132 -5.60 15.13 -11.63
N ARG A 133 -5.44 14.94 -12.95
CA ARG A 133 -5.70 16.00 -13.93
C ARG A 133 -7.16 16.44 -13.97
N SER A 134 -8.11 15.50 -13.95
CA SER A 134 -9.53 15.85 -13.94
C SER A 134 -9.95 16.55 -12.64
N GLU A 135 -9.41 16.14 -11.49
CA GLU A 135 -9.66 16.78 -10.20
C GLU A 135 -9.09 18.20 -10.17
N HIS A 136 -7.87 18.41 -10.70
CA HIS A 136 -7.28 19.74 -10.81
C HIS A 136 -8.11 20.65 -11.73
N ALA A 137 -8.50 20.16 -12.91
CA ALA A 137 -9.33 20.93 -13.83
C ALA A 137 -10.70 21.28 -13.24
N ALA A 138 -11.32 20.36 -12.49
CA ALA A 138 -12.58 20.60 -11.80
C ALA A 138 -12.42 21.62 -10.67
N LEU A 139 -11.31 21.56 -9.91
CA LEU A 139 -11.00 22.55 -8.88
C LEU A 139 -10.78 23.93 -9.48
N GLU A 140 -10.00 24.03 -10.57
CA GLU A 140 -9.81 25.30 -11.29
C GLU A 140 -11.13 25.86 -11.79
N ALA A 141 -11.97 25.05 -12.45
CA ALA A 141 -13.28 25.49 -12.91
C ALA A 141 -14.17 26.00 -11.76
N SER A 142 -14.20 25.29 -10.63
CA SER A 142 -14.96 25.70 -9.45
C SER A 142 -14.43 27.00 -8.81
N LEU A 143 -13.11 27.20 -8.80
CA LEU A 143 -12.50 28.45 -8.35
C LEU A 143 -12.89 29.61 -9.28
N TRP A 144 -12.80 29.41 -10.59
CA TRP A 144 -13.20 30.43 -11.57
C TRP A 144 -14.67 30.83 -11.45
N GLU A 145 -15.57 29.87 -11.20
CA GLU A 145 -17.00 30.13 -10.96
C GLU A 145 -17.23 30.93 -9.67
N LYS A 146 -16.46 30.64 -8.61
CA LYS A 146 -16.54 31.33 -7.31
C LYS A 146 -15.98 32.76 -7.33
N PHE A 147 -15.06 33.06 -8.24
CA PHE A 147 -14.41 34.37 -8.37
C PHE A 147 -14.89 35.17 -9.59
N LEU A 148 -15.98 34.76 -10.24
CA LEU A 148 -16.61 35.55 -11.29
C LEU A 148 -17.22 36.82 -10.66
N PRO A 149 -16.86 38.04 -11.11
CA PRO A 149 -17.56 39.23 -10.68
C PRO A 149 -19.04 39.13 -11.14
N PRO A 150 -20.00 39.65 -10.35
CA PRO A 150 -21.39 39.68 -10.77
C PRO A 150 -21.48 40.39 -12.12
N SER A 151 -22.21 39.79 -13.05
CA SER A 151 -22.47 40.37 -14.36
C SER A 151 -23.47 41.52 -14.17
N ASP A 152 -22.99 42.76 -14.29
CA ASP A 152 -23.83 43.96 -14.41
C ASP A 152 -24.43 44.07 -15.82
#